data_AF-X1UVS1-F1
#
_entry.id   AF-X1UVS1-F1
#
_cell.length_a   1.000
_cell.length_b   1.000
_cell.length_c   1.000
_cell.angle_alpha   90.00
_cell.angle_beta   90.00
_cell.angle_gamma   90.00
#
_symmetry.space_group_name_H-M   'P 1'
#
loop_
_entity.id
_entity.type
_entity.pdbx_description
1 polymer ?
#
loop_
_entity_poly.entity_id
_entity_poly.type
_entity_poly.pdbx_seq_one_letter_code
_entity_poly.pdbx_strand_id
1 'polypeptide(L)'
;MGEKILIPLDGSKVGEVALPYVKKLLSDLSPRVKVELTLLQVVSLLTHYVGAGEAVAPISYTEKEMEQIKQEARDYLNKIGEGIRSEKISVEIRVGVGNAAEE
;
A
#
# COMPACT_ATOMS: atom_id res chain seq x y z
N MET A 1 12.87 23.22 4.26
CA MET A 1 12.54 22.10 3.35
C MET A 1 12.00 20.96 4.19
N GLY A 2 10.96 20.27 3.69
CA GLY A 2 10.48 19.02 4.28
C GLY A 2 10.92 17.85 3.41
N GLU A 3 11.00 16.68 4.01
CA GLU A 3 11.37 15.45 3.30
C GLU A 3 10.11 14.71 2.86
N LYS A 4 10.12 14.15 1.65
CA LYS A 4 9.03 13.32 1.13
C LYS A 4 9.52 11.89 0.99
N ILE A 5 8.79 10.95 1.59
CA ILE A 5 9.17 9.53 1.62
C ILE A 5 8.00 8.73 1.07
N LEU A 6 8.26 7.80 0.15
CA LEU A 6 7.30 6.85 -0.38
C LEU A 6 7.65 5.45 0.11
N ILE A 7 6.66 4.69 0.57
CA ILE A 7 6.83 3.28 0.95
C ILE A 7 5.78 2.45 0.20
N PRO A 8 6.20 1.61 -0.74
CA PRO A 8 5.33 0.59 -1.32
C PRO A 8 5.15 -0.57 -0.32
N LEU A 9 3.92 -0.97 -0.07
CA LEU A 9 3.54 -2.12 0.76
C LEU A 9 2.54 -2.98 -0.02
N ASP A 10 2.82 -4.27 -0.13
CA ASP A 10 1.98 -5.25 -0.80
C ASP A 10 1.08 -6.05 0.17
N GLY A 11 1.16 -5.76 1.48
CA GLY A 11 0.48 -6.50 2.53
C GLY A 11 1.14 -7.83 2.89
N SER A 12 2.28 -8.16 2.28
CA SER A 12 3.02 -9.38 2.60
C SER A 12 3.91 -9.18 3.83
N LYS A 13 4.12 -10.25 4.60
CA LYS A 13 5.06 -10.24 5.74
C LYS A 13 6.48 -9.89 5.31
N VAL A 14 6.86 -10.19 4.06
CA VAL A 14 8.19 -9.90 3.52
C VAL A 14 8.32 -8.40 3.23
N GLY A 15 7.32 -7.79 2.59
CA GLY A 15 7.28 -6.35 2.36
C GLY A 15 7.28 -5.55 3.65
N GLU A 16 6.58 -6.05 4.68
CA GLU A 16 6.53 -5.42 6.01
C GLU A 16 7.87 -5.40 6.76
N VAL A 17 8.85 -6.21 6.36
CA VAL A 17 10.20 -6.17 6.97
C VAL A 17 10.87 -4.81 6.81
N ALA A 18 10.43 -3.99 5.83
CA ALA A 18 10.90 -2.62 5.67
C ALA A 18 10.41 -1.66 6.77
N LEU A 19 9.26 -1.94 7.41
CA LEU A 19 8.60 -1.00 8.33
C LEU A 19 9.43 -0.62 9.57
N PRO A 20 10.17 -1.54 10.24
CA PRO A 20 11.04 -1.17 11.35
C PRO A 20 12.17 -0.19 10.94
N TYR A 21 12.73 -0.36 9.74
CA TYR A 21 13.79 0.51 9.22
C TYR A 21 13.25 1.90 8.89
N VAL A 22 12.06 1.96 8.31
CA VAL A 22 11.32 3.21 8.09
C VAL A 22 11.10 3.93 9.41
N LYS A 23 10.59 3.25 10.44
CA LYS A 23 10.35 3.87 11.75
C LYS A 23 11.62 4.45 12.35
N LYS A 24 12.76 3.77 12.19
CA LYS A 24 14.07 4.27 12.60
C LYS A 24 14.45 5.53 11.82
N LEU A 25 14.36 5.49 10.49
CA LEU A 25 14.65 6.64 9.62
C LEU A 25 13.79 7.87 9.99
N LEU A 26 12.49 7.66 10.21
CA LEU A 26 11.56 8.72 10.60
C LEU A 26 11.89 9.29 11.99
N SER A 27 12.33 8.46 12.91
CA SER A 27 12.75 8.91 14.26
C SER A 27 14.01 9.78 14.21
N ASP A 28 14.92 9.48 13.27
CA ASP A 28 16.15 10.26 13.08
C ASP A 28 15.89 11.60 12.35
N LEU A 29 14.93 11.62 11.41
CA LEU A 29 14.60 12.79 10.59
C LEU A 29 13.61 13.75 11.24
N SER A 30 12.53 13.24 11.82
CA SER A 30 11.41 14.05 12.30
C SER A 30 11.77 15.12 13.34
N PRO A 31 12.83 15.01 14.19
CA PRO A 31 13.22 16.11 15.07
C PRO A 31 13.68 17.35 14.30
N ARG A 32 14.29 17.16 13.12
CA ARG A 32 15.00 18.18 12.34
C ARG A 32 14.15 18.79 11.23
N VAL A 33 13.28 17.98 10.62
CA VAL A 33 12.50 18.35 9.43
C VAL A 33 11.09 17.78 9.52
N LYS A 34 10.13 18.46 8.86
CA LYS A 34 8.80 17.89 8.63
C LYS A 34 8.92 16.78 7.59
N VAL A 35 8.25 15.66 7.82
CA VAL A 35 8.23 14.53 6.90
C VAL A 35 6.82 14.32 6.38
N GLU A 36 6.70 14.23 5.06
CA GLU A 36 5.49 13.79 4.36
C GLU A 36 5.70 12.35 3.91
N LEU A 37 5.02 11.41 4.56
CA LEU A 37 5.12 10.00 4.24
C LEU A 37 3.92 9.56 3.38
N THR A 38 4.17 8.95 2.24
CA THR A 38 3.15 8.29 1.43
C THR A 38 3.27 6.78 1.55
N LEU A 39 2.21 6.12 2.01
CA LEU A 39 2.07 4.68 1.96
C LEU A 39 1.31 4.30 0.69
N LEU A 40 1.90 3.48 -0.16
CA LEU A 40 1.35 3.07 -1.45
C LEU A 40 1.11 1.56 -1.47
N GLN A 41 -0.06 1.15 -1.93
CA GLN A 41 -0.32 -0.23 -2.32
C GLN A 41 -0.95 -0.25 -3.71
N VAL A 42 -0.47 -1.14 -4.57
CA VAL A 42 -0.99 -1.28 -5.94
C VAL A 42 -1.74 -2.60 -6.03
N VAL A 43 -3.03 -2.51 -6.34
CA VAL A 43 -3.88 -3.68 -6.57
C VAL A 43 -3.72 -4.12 -8.02
N SER A 44 -3.23 -5.33 -8.24
CA SER A 44 -3.09 -5.86 -9.60
C SER A 44 -4.44 -6.30 -10.18
N LEU A 45 -4.64 -6.02 -11.47
CA LEU A 45 -5.81 -6.45 -12.25
C LEU A 45 -5.72 -7.93 -12.68
N LEU A 46 -5.32 -8.81 -11.77
CA LEU A 46 -5.18 -10.22 -12.10
C LEU A 46 -6.58 -10.83 -12.31
N THR A 47 -6.85 -11.33 -13.51
CA THR A 47 -8.03 -12.15 -13.77
C THR A 47 -7.92 -13.45 -12.99
N HIS A 48 -8.95 -13.83 -12.26
CA HIS A 48 -9.01 -15.17 -11.70
C HIS A 48 -9.42 -16.16 -12.78
N TYR A 49 -8.75 -17.30 -12.81
CA TYR A 49 -9.09 -18.38 -13.73
C TYR A 49 -10.10 -19.30 -13.05
N VAL A 50 -11.29 -19.42 -13.63
CA VAL A 50 -12.28 -20.39 -13.20
C VAL A 50 -12.31 -21.54 -14.20
N GLY A 51 -12.08 -22.75 -13.69
CA GLY A 51 -12.21 -23.98 -14.47
C GLY A 51 -13.66 -24.47 -14.44
N ALA A 52 -14.27 -24.65 -15.62
CA ALA A 52 -15.56 -25.30 -15.79
C ALA A 52 -15.41 -26.47 -16.77
N GLY A 53 -15.22 -27.68 -16.24
CA GLY A 53 -14.87 -28.85 -17.05
C GLY A 53 -13.45 -28.71 -17.65
N GLU A 54 -13.32 -28.88 -18.97
CA GLU A 54 -12.04 -28.74 -19.69
C GLU A 54 -11.69 -27.28 -20.07
N ALA A 55 -12.59 -26.32 -19.83
CA ALA A 55 -12.38 -24.92 -20.19
C ALA A 55 -11.88 -24.10 -18.98
N VAL A 56 -10.80 -23.36 -19.20
CA VAL A 56 -10.29 -22.34 -18.27
C VAL A 56 -10.56 -20.97 -18.89
N ALA A 57 -11.40 -20.17 -18.24
CA ALA A 57 -11.71 -18.82 -18.69
C ALA A 57 -11.19 -17.79 -17.66
N PRO A 58 -10.53 -16.71 -18.11
CA PRO A 58 -10.20 -15.58 -17.25
C PRO A 58 -11.49 -14.81 -16.93
N ILE A 59 -11.77 -14.62 -15.64
CA ILE A 59 -12.86 -13.78 -15.16
C ILE A 59 -12.23 -12.54 -14.52
N SER A 60 -12.59 -11.38 -15.05
CA SER A 60 -12.25 -10.09 -14.45
C SER A 60 -13.07 -9.88 -13.17
N TYR A 61 -12.47 -9.23 -12.19
CA TYR A 61 -13.21 -8.74 -11.04
C TYR A 61 -14.35 -7.82 -11.47
N THR A 62 -15.49 -7.96 -10.80
CA THR A 62 -16.55 -6.97 -10.87
C THR A 62 -16.10 -5.66 -10.22
N GLU A 63 -16.75 -4.55 -10.57
CA GLU A 63 -16.49 -3.25 -9.92
C GLU A 63 -16.67 -3.33 -8.40
N LYS A 64 -17.66 -4.09 -7.94
CA LYS A 64 -17.93 -4.28 -6.50
C LYS A 64 -16.79 -5.02 -5.80
N GLU A 65 -16.28 -6.09 -6.41
CA GLU A 65 -15.13 -6.82 -5.87
C GLU A 65 -13.87 -5.96 -5.86
N MET A 66 -13.62 -5.20 -6.94
CA MET A 66 -12.49 -4.28 -7.00
C MET A 66 -12.55 -3.19 -5.92
N GLU A 67 -13.73 -2.61 -5.67
CA GLU A 67 -13.88 -1.63 -4.60
C GLU A 67 -13.69 -2.25 -3.22
N GLN A 68 -14.12 -3.49 -3.00
CA GLN A 68 -13.84 -4.21 -1.75
C GLN A 68 -12.33 -4.41 -1.56
N ILE A 69 -11.62 -4.87 -2.59
CA ILE A 69 -10.16 -5.08 -2.51
C ILE A 69 -9.42 -3.77 -2.26
N LYS A 70 -9.82 -2.68 -2.93
CA LYS A 70 -9.26 -1.35 -2.67
C LYS A 70 -9.52 -0.90 -1.24
N GLN A 71 -10.71 -1.18 -0.70
CA GLN A 71 -11.05 -0.83 0.66
C GLN A 71 -10.20 -1.61 1.67
N GLU A 72 -10.03 -2.92 1.48
CA GLU A 72 -9.16 -3.75 2.32
C GLU A 72 -7.70 -3.25 2.28
N ALA A 73 -7.19 -2.87 1.11
CA ALA A 73 -5.87 -2.25 0.96
C ALA A 73 -5.78 -0.91 1.71
N ARG A 74 -6.80 -0.04 1.59
CA ARG A 74 -6.84 1.23 2.35
C ARG A 74 -6.85 0.98 3.85
N ASP A 75 -7.66 0.04 4.33
CA ASP A 75 -7.79 -0.27 5.76
C ASP A 75 -6.47 -0.81 6.33
N TYR A 76 -5.79 -1.67 5.57
CA TYR A 76 -4.44 -2.13 5.88
C TYR A 76 -3.45 -0.97 6.01
N LEU A 77 -3.37 -0.09 5.00
CA LEU A 77 -2.46 1.06 5.02
C LEU A 77 -2.81 2.07 6.12
N ASN A 78 -4.10 2.26 6.42
CA ASN A 78 -4.57 3.07 7.54
C ASN A 78 -4.02 2.55 8.86
N LYS A 79 -4.15 1.24 9.12
CA LYS A 79 -3.65 0.61 10.33
C LYS A 79 -2.13 0.79 10.50
N ILE A 80 -1.36 0.67 9.41
CA ILE A 80 0.08 0.92 9.45
C ILE A 80 0.37 2.41 9.69
N GLY A 81 -0.34 3.30 8.99
CA GLY A 81 -0.18 4.75 9.07
C GLY A 81 -0.49 5.31 10.46
N GLU A 82 -1.54 4.82 11.12
CA GLU A 82 -1.88 5.20 12.51
C GLU A 82 -0.71 4.95 13.47
N GLY A 83 0.04 3.87 13.28
CA GLY A 83 1.23 3.55 14.08
C GLY A 83 2.48 4.39 13.77
N ILE A 84 2.41 5.29 12.78
CA ILE A 84 3.55 6.11 12.32
C ILE A 84 3.26 7.62 12.45
N ARG A 85 2.00 8.04 12.31
CA ARG A 85 1.59 9.45 12.42
C ARG A 85 2.09 10.08 13.71
N SER A 86 2.62 11.30 13.60
CA SER A 86 3.04 12.11 14.75
C SER A 86 3.00 13.60 14.38
N GLU A 87 3.27 14.50 15.34
CA GLU A 87 3.21 15.95 15.14
C GLU A 87 4.04 16.45 13.94
N LYS A 88 5.18 15.81 13.66
CA LYS A 88 6.09 16.19 12.57
C LYS A 88 6.07 15.24 11.36
N ILE A 89 5.23 14.21 11.39
CA ILE A 89 5.10 13.21 10.34
C ILE A 89 3.64 13.16 9.87
N SER A 90 3.36 13.71 8.69
CA SER A 90 2.08 13.49 8.01
C SER A 90 2.14 12.18 7.23
N VAL A 91 1.03 11.45 7.21
CA VAL A 91 0.89 10.21 6.44
C VAL A 91 -0.24 10.38 5.42
N GLU A 92 0.06 10.15 4.15
CA GLU A 92 -0.87 10.04 3.04
C GLU A 92 -0.99 8.56 2.63
N ILE A 93 -2.20 8.14 2.28
CA ILE A 93 -2.47 6.78 1.84
C ILE A 93 -2.88 6.82 0.38
N ARG A 94 -2.22 6.01 -0.45
CA ARG A 94 -2.53 5.86 -1.86
C ARG A 94 -2.74 4.40 -2.19
N VAL A 95 -3.83 4.14 -2.91
CA VAL A 95 -4.11 2.82 -3.48
C VAL A 95 -4.23 2.98 -4.99
N GLY A 96 -3.27 2.40 -5.71
CA GLY A 96 -3.23 2.35 -7.17
C GLY A 96 -3.84 1.05 -7.70
N VAL A 97 -4.10 0.99 -9.01
CA VAL A 97 -4.57 -0.21 -9.69
C VAL A 97 -3.80 -0.38 -10.98
N GLY A 98 -3.08 -1.48 -11.13
CA GLY A 98 -2.25 -1.71 -12.31
C GLY A 98 -1.06 -2.62 -12.04
N ASN A 99 0.02 -2.41 -12.80
CA ASN A 99 1.29 -3.05 -12.58
C ASN A 99 2.03 -2.33 -11.44
N ALA A 100 2.35 -3.05 -10.36
CA ALA A 100 2.97 -2.48 -9.17
C ALA A 100 4.34 -1.81 -9.42
N ALA A 101 5.03 -2.14 -10.51
CA ALA A 101 6.30 -1.52 -10.86
C ALA A 101 6.16 -0.24 -11.70
N GLU A 102 4.98 0.01 -12.28
CA GLU A 102 4.71 1.15 -13.18
C GLU A 102 3.88 2.25 -12.50
N GLU A 103 3.14 1.90 -11.45
CA GLU A 103 2.36 2.79 -10.58
C GLU A 103 3.20 3.38 -9.44
#